data_AF-A0A821AYY2-F1
#
_entry.id   AF-A0A821AYY2-F1
#
_cell.length_a   1.000
_cell.length_b   1.000
_cell.length_c   1.000
_cell.angle_alpha   90.00
_cell.angle_beta   90.00
_cell.angle_gamma   90.00
#
_symmetry.space_group_name_H-M   'P 1'
#
loop_
_entity.id
_entity.type
_entity.pdbx_description
1 polymer ?
#
loop_
_entity_poly.entity_id
_entity_poly.type
_entity_poly.pdbx_seq_one_letter_code
_entity_poly.pdbx_strand_id
1 'polypeptide(L)'
;SLVSDAANSFGQLGNEPHHSAVSADGCYFIAGGLLSFMSGNKEVFVYDIPNNHKQGPRFLYALDVPGACPDEFLPLGGPTFLVSMMSNEQGDSPGDMVYINAETGMAKSILKNSSALIDFNPHGYGLLPNGSLFVADYIKANTLFSTDPSQIVFRNTA
;
A
#
# COMPACT_ATOMS: atom_id res chain seq x y z
N SER A 1 -5.30 19.42 -16.54
CA SER A 1 -4.64 18.38 -17.34
C SER A 1 -4.33 17.21 -16.42
N LEU A 2 -4.39 15.99 -16.91
CA LEU A 2 -3.76 14.86 -16.21
C LEU A 2 -2.26 15.17 -16.19
N VAL A 3 -1.69 15.34 -15.00
CA VAL A 3 -0.27 15.70 -14.84
C VAL A 3 0.54 14.42 -14.89
N SER A 4 1.12 14.16 -16.05
CA SER A 4 2.22 13.21 -16.20
C SER A 4 3.36 13.98 -16.84
N ASP A 5 4.23 14.56 -16.03
CA ASP A 5 5.59 14.91 -16.44
C ASP A 5 6.44 15.10 -15.18
N ALA A 6 6.89 13.96 -14.65
CA ALA A 6 7.93 13.93 -13.62
C ALA A 6 9.28 14.22 -14.30
N ALA A 7 9.61 15.50 -14.43
CA ALA A 7 10.92 15.96 -14.91
C ALA A 7 12.08 15.72 -13.92
N ASN A 8 11.91 14.83 -12.94
CA ASN A 8 12.98 14.33 -12.09
C ASN A 8 12.91 12.80 -12.10
N SER A 9 13.87 12.21 -12.81
CA SER A 9 14.11 10.78 -12.92
C SER A 9 14.30 10.14 -11.55
N PHE A 10 13.24 9.58 -10.98
CA PHE A 10 13.36 8.59 -9.91
C PHE A 10 13.03 7.24 -10.54
N GLY A 11 13.97 6.30 -10.43
CA GLY A 11 13.92 4.95 -11.02
C GLY A 11 12.84 4.06 -10.41
N GLN A 12 11.59 4.48 -10.57
CA GLN A 12 10.38 3.87 -10.03
C GLN A 12 9.35 3.74 -11.18
N LEU A 13 9.82 3.19 -12.30
CA LEU A 13 9.02 2.94 -13.50
C LEU A 13 8.62 1.47 -13.56
N GLY A 14 7.58 1.16 -14.33
CA GLY A 14 7.14 -0.22 -14.56
C GLY A 14 6.37 -0.84 -13.40
N ASN A 15 5.74 0.00 -12.58
CA ASN A 15 4.91 -0.45 -11.48
C ASN A 15 3.42 -0.44 -11.85
N GLU A 16 2.62 -1.24 -11.15
CA GLU A 16 1.16 -1.28 -11.31
C GLU A 16 0.53 -0.43 -10.20
N PRO A 17 -0.07 0.74 -10.52
CA PRO A 17 -0.86 1.48 -9.55
C PRO A 17 -2.12 0.69 -9.25
N HIS A 18 -2.26 0.21 -8.02
CA HIS A 18 -3.32 -0.71 -7.67
C HIS A 18 -4.51 0.03 -7.05
N HIS A 19 -4.32 0.47 -5.82
CA HIS A 19 -5.29 1.16 -5.00
C HIS A 19 -4.69 2.49 -4.55
N SER A 20 -5.57 3.42 -4.21
CA SER A 20 -5.17 4.78 -3.86
C SER A 20 -6.23 5.47 -3.01
N ALA A 21 -5.80 6.53 -2.31
CA ALA A 21 -6.70 7.35 -1.54
C ALA A 21 -6.23 8.81 -1.51
N VAL A 22 -7.18 9.69 -1.23
CA VAL A 22 -6.91 11.10 -0.88
C VAL A 22 -6.96 11.23 0.64
N SER A 23 -6.04 11.99 1.21
CA SER A 23 -6.00 12.25 2.64
C SER A 23 -7.28 12.94 3.13
N ALA A 24 -7.59 12.80 4.42
CA ALA A 24 -8.83 13.35 4.97
C ALA A 24 -8.88 14.88 4.93
N ASP A 25 -7.72 15.54 4.90
CA ASP A 25 -7.59 16.99 4.70
C ASP A 25 -7.57 17.43 3.23
N GLY A 26 -7.55 16.49 2.29
CA GLY A 26 -7.52 16.76 0.85
C GLY A 26 -6.19 17.27 0.30
N CYS A 27 -5.12 17.25 1.10
CA CYS A 27 -3.82 17.80 0.73
C CYS A 27 -2.89 16.79 0.04
N TYR A 28 -3.16 15.49 0.16
CA TYR A 28 -2.28 14.42 -0.32
C TYR A 28 -3.05 13.35 -1.07
N PHE A 29 -2.45 12.85 -2.15
CA PHE A 29 -2.87 11.63 -2.83
C PHE A 29 -1.78 10.58 -2.63
N ILE A 30 -2.17 9.37 -2.28
CA ILE A 30 -1.27 8.24 -2.07
C ILE A 30 -1.73 7.06 -2.92
N ALA A 31 -0.79 6.34 -3.52
CA ALA A 31 -1.06 5.15 -4.31
C ALA A 31 -0.07 4.03 -3.99
N GLY A 32 -0.56 2.79 -4.03
CA GLY A 32 0.25 1.59 -3.89
C GLY A 32 0.71 1.05 -5.24
N GLY A 33 1.93 0.54 -5.28
CA GLY A 33 2.45 -0.27 -6.36
C GLY A 33 2.37 -1.75 -6.03
N LEU A 34 1.34 -2.48 -6.51
CA LEU A 34 1.12 -3.88 -6.09
C LEU A 34 2.34 -4.77 -6.34
N LEU A 35 3.06 -4.50 -7.43
CA LEU A 35 4.14 -5.33 -7.96
C LEU A 35 5.53 -4.73 -7.69
N SER A 36 5.63 -3.70 -6.84
CA SER A 36 6.89 -3.04 -6.49
C SER A 36 7.99 -4.01 -6.04
N PHE A 37 7.62 -4.95 -5.17
CA PHE A 37 8.52 -5.94 -4.60
C PHE A 37 9.24 -6.81 -5.63
N MET A 38 8.66 -7.04 -6.81
CA MET A 38 9.30 -7.81 -7.88
C MET A 38 10.46 -7.05 -8.54
N SER A 39 10.36 -5.73 -8.59
CA SER A 39 11.33 -4.88 -9.27
C SER A 39 12.31 -4.22 -8.29
N GLY A 40 12.18 -4.48 -6.99
CA GLY A 40 12.89 -3.74 -5.95
C GLY A 40 12.53 -2.25 -5.92
N ASN A 41 11.34 -1.91 -6.46
CA ASN A 41 10.80 -0.56 -6.42
C ASN A 41 10.23 -0.28 -5.02
N LYS A 42 10.09 1.01 -4.71
CA LYS A 42 9.39 1.48 -3.51
C LYS A 42 7.90 1.18 -3.64
N GLU A 43 7.28 0.83 -2.52
CA GLU A 43 5.90 0.31 -2.50
C GLU A 43 4.84 1.42 -2.64
N VAL A 44 5.08 2.58 -2.03
CA VAL A 44 4.04 3.62 -1.86
C VAL A 44 4.49 4.96 -2.44
N PHE A 45 3.59 5.62 -3.18
CA PHE A 45 3.87 6.86 -3.91
C PHE A 45 3.00 7.99 -3.39
N VAL A 46 3.62 9.11 -3.03
CA VAL A 46 2.95 10.26 -2.38
C VAL A 46 3.01 11.48 -3.29
N TYR A 47 1.87 12.17 -3.38
CA TYR A 47 1.68 13.35 -4.20
C TYR A 47 1.05 14.48 -3.37
N ASP A 48 1.48 15.75 -3.58
CA ASP A 48 0.74 16.91 -3.08
C ASP A 48 -0.46 17.19 -3.99
N ILE A 49 -1.58 17.56 -3.38
CA ILE A 49 -2.74 18.10 -4.07
C ILE A 49 -2.73 19.61 -3.85
N PRO A 50 -2.36 20.40 -4.87
CA PRO A 50 -2.33 21.85 -4.71
C PRO A 50 -3.74 22.42 -4.60
N ASN A 51 -3.89 23.47 -3.79
CA ASN A 51 -5.15 24.24 -3.65
C ASN A 51 -5.75 24.68 -5.00
N ASN A 52 -4.89 24.96 -5.98
CA ASN A 52 -5.31 25.22 -7.35
C ASN A 52 -5.36 23.92 -8.17
N HIS A 53 -6.54 23.30 -8.24
CA HIS A 53 -6.80 22.06 -8.98
C HIS A 53 -6.36 22.07 -10.45
N LYS A 54 -6.22 23.25 -11.09
CA LYS A 54 -5.71 23.35 -12.46
C LYS A 54 -4.26 22.88 -12.59
N GLN A 55 -3.52 22.89 -11.48
CA GLN A 55 -2.11 22.47 -11.43
C GLN A 55 -1.97 20.95 -11.35
N GLY A 56 -3.04 20.22 -11.00
CA GLY A 56 -3.05 18.77 -10.77
C GLY A 56 -2.13 18.30 -9.63
N PRO A 57 -2.23 17.03 -9.20
CA PRO A 57 -1.34 16.50 -8.17
C PRO A 57 0.12 16.48 -8.64
N ARG A 58 1.09 16.68 -7.74
CA ARG A 58 2.52 16.56 -8.07
C ARG A 58 3.18 15.52 -7.21
N PHE A 59 4.05 14.74 -7.84
CA PHE A 59 4.80 13.72 -7.13
C PHE A 59 5.75 14.37 -6.12
N LEU A 60 5.71 13.90 -4.87
CA LEU A 60 6.62 14.34 -3.82
C LEU A 60 7.76 13.34 -3.66
N TYR A 61 7.41 12.09 -3.34
CA TYR A 61 8.37 11.03 -3.04
C TYR A 61 7.69 9.67 -3.03
N ALA A 62 8.50 8.62 -2.95
CA ALA A 62 8.05 7.25 -2.73
C ALA A 62 8.69 6.66 -1.46
N LEU A 63 8.02 5.70 -0.83
CA LEU A 63 8.39 5.10 0.44
C LEU A 63 8.61 3.59 0.31
N ASP A 64 9.68 3.11 0.96
CA ASP A 64 9.73 1.71 1.40
C ASP A 64 9.02 1.66 2.75
N VAL A 65 8.04 0.77 2.87
CA VAL A 65 7.24 0.61 4.08
C VAL A 65 7.36 -0.83 4.57
N PRO A 66 7.11 -1.11 5.86
CA PRO A 66 7.12 -2.50 6.34
C PRO A 66 6.12 -3.37 5.55
N GLY A 67 6.58 -4.51 5.04
CA GLY A 67 5.77 -5.37 4.16
C GLY A 67 5.92 -4.99 2.69
N ALA A 68 5.07 -5.59 1.85
CA ALA A 68 5.00 -5.36 0.41
C ALA A 68 3.60 -5.70 -0.12
N CYS A 69 3.39 -5.49 -1.42
CA CYS A 69 2.10 -5.67 -2.09
C CYS A 69 1.00 -4.78 -1.44
N PRO A 70 1.12 -3.45 -1.52
CA PRO A 70 0.13 -2.54 -0.98
C PRO A 70 -1.22 -2.77 -1.68
N ASP A 71 -2.27 -2.88 -0.87
CA ASP A 71 -3.63 -3.07 -1.35
C ASP A 71 -4.53 -1.95 -0.83
N GLU A 72 -5.17 -2.08 0.31
CA GLU A 72 -6.22 -1.13 0.71
C GLU A 72 -5.69 0.10 1.45
N PHE A 73 -6.16 1.29 1.07
CA PHE A 73 -5.80 2.58 1.68
C PHE A 73 -7.00 3.24 2.35
N LEU A 74 -6.94 3.42 3.68
CA LEU A 74 -7.98 4.11 4.46
C LEU A 74 -7.44 5.42 5.03
N PRO A 75 -7.99 6.59 4.63
CA PRO A 75 -7.70 7.85 5.31
C PRO A 75 -8.27 7.83 6.73
N LEU A 76 -7.46 8.17 7.72
CA LEU A 76 -7.90 8.22 9.13
C LEU A 76 -8.17 9.64 9.60
N GLY A 77 -7.30 10.58 9.23
CA GLY A 77 -7.36 11.98 9.65
C GLY A 77 -6.11 12.76 9.25
N GLY A 78 -6.30 14.03 8.87
CA GLY A 78 -5.22 14.85 8.32
C GLY A 78 -4.49 14.12 7.19
N PRO A 79 -3.14 14.07 7.20
CA PRO A 79 -2.34 13.40 6.19
C PRO A 79 -2.09 11.90 6.47
N THR A 80 -2.83 11.29 7.41
CA THR A 80 -2.54 9.93 7.89
C THR A 80 -3.46 8.89 7.27
N PHE A 81 -2.86 7.77 6.86
CA PHE A 81 -3.50 6.61 6.26
C PHE A 81 -3.20 5.36 7.08
N LEU A 82 -4.14 4.42 7.07
CA LEU A 82 -3.87 3.02 7.31
C LEU A 82 -3.75 2.33 5.95
N VAL A 83 -2.80 1.43 5.80
CA VAL A 83 -2.56 0.70 4.55
C VAL A 83 -2.36 -0.78 4.85
N SER A 84 -3.01 -1.66 4.10
CA SER A 84 -2.70 -3.09 4.13
C SER A 84 -1.58 -3.42 3.16
N MET A 85 -0.64 -4.23 3.64
CA MET A 85 0.49 -4.75 2.88
C MET A 85 0.32 -6.26 2.83
N MET A 86 -0.11 -6.81 1.69
CA MET A 86 -0.54 -8.21 1.58
C MET A 86 0.57 -9.21 1.89
N SER A 87 1.83 -8.81 1.90
CA SER A 87 2.95 -9.72 2.11
C SER A 87 4.12 -9.09 2.87
N ASN A 88 5.08 -9.91 3.27
CA ASN A 88 6.44 -9.47 3.54
C ASN A 88 7.13 -9.08 2.22
N GLU A 89 8.37 -8.58 2.33
CA GLU A 89 9.20 -8.13 1.21
C GLU A 89 9.49 -9.23 0.15
N GLN A 90 9.26 -10.51 0.47
CA GLN A 90 9.45 -11.65 -0.44
C GLN A 90 8.13 -12.09 -1.12
N GLY A 91 7.05 -11.33 -0.94
CA GLY A 91 5.73 -11.70 -1.47
C GLY A 91 5.07 -12.85 -0.69
N ASP A 92 5.56 -13.18 0.51
CA ASP A 92 5.06 -14.26 1.37
C ASP A 92 4.36 -13.71 2.63
N SER A 93 3.76 -14.57 3.45
CA SER A 93 3.23 -14.22 4.76
C SER A 93 4.35 -14.09 5.82
N PRO A 94 4.11 -13.38 6.94
CA PRO A 94 2.99 -12.47 7.14
C PRO A 94 3.22 -11.15 6.38
N GLY A 95 2.14 -10.56 5.88
CA GLY A 95 2.06 -9.15 5.55
C GLY A 95 1.86 -8.27 6.77
N ASP A 96 1.48 -7.02 6.54
CA ASP A 96 1.44 -6.01 7.59
C ASP A 96 0.26 -5.03 7.42
N MET A 97 -0.03 -4.29 8.48
CA MET A 97 -0.88 -3.11 8.48
C MET A 97 -0.01 -1.92 8.87
N VAL A 98 0.05 -0.89 8.03
CA VAL A 98 1.01 0.21 8.18
C VAL A 98 0.28 1.53 8.32
N TYR A 99 0.63 2.30 9.36
CA TYR A 99 0.31 3.72 9.42
C TYR A 99 1.30 4.51 8.56
N ILE A 100 0.79 5.32 7.65
CA ILE A 100 1.59 6.22 6.82
C ILE A 100 1.12 7.65 7.02
N ASN A 101 2.06 8.57 7.31
CA ASN A 101 1.80 10.00 7.34
C ASN A 101 2.44 10.65 6.09
N ALA A 102 1.60 11.12 5.17
CA ALA A 102 2.02 11.65 3.87
C ALA A 102 2.69 13.03 3.93
N GLU A 103 2.58 13.75 5.04
CA GLU A 103 3.30 15.01 5.22
C GLU A 103 4.76 14.75 5.61
N THR A 104 4.98 13.81 6.53
CA THR A 104 6.30 13.54 7.13
C THR A 104 7.06 12.39 6.47
N GLY A 105 6.38 11.56 5.67
CA GLY A 105 6.94 10.32 5.12
C GLY A 105 7.12 9.21 6.16
N MET A 106 6.57 9.37 7.37
CA MET A 106 6.66 8.35 8.41
C MET A 106 5.80 7.12 8.04
N ALA A 107 6.39 5.93 8.08
CA ALA A 107 5.71 4.65 7.97
C ALA A 107 5.95 3.80 9.23
N LYS A 108 4.89 3.23 9.79
CA LYS A 108 4.96 2.43 11.01
C LYS A 108 4.07 1.19 10.93
N SER A 109 4.69 0.04 11.01
CA SER A 109 4.01 -1.24 11.20
C SER A 109 3.21 -1.28 12.50
N ILE A 110 1.98 -1.79 12.41
CA ILE A 110 1.11 -2.10 13.55
C ILE A 110 1.43 -3.49 14.11
N LEU A 111 1.95 -4.39 13.27
CA LEU A 111 2.08 -5.81 13.59
C LEU A 111 3.52 -6.26 13.85
N LYS A 112 4.50 -5.34 13.86
CA LYS A 112 5.95 -5.61 14.01
C LYS A 112 6.33 -6.57 15.14
N ASN A 113 5.54 -6.60 16.22
CA ASN A 113 5.80 -7.44 17.39
C ASN A 113 4.77 -8.56 17.58
N SER A 114 3.92 -8.81 16.59
CA SER A 114 2.93 -9.88 16.64
C SER A 114 3.58 -11.21 16.29
N SER A 115 3.83 -12.04 17.29
CA SER A 115 4.34 -13.42 17.09
C SER A 115 3.25 -14.41 16.65
N ALA A 116 1.99 -13.98 16.59
CA ALA A 116 0.85 -14.84 16.29
C ALA A 116 0.50 -14.92 14.80
N LEU A 117 1.14 -14.13 13.95
CA LEU A 117 0.80 -14.04 12.53
C LEU A 117 1.79 -14.85 11.70
N ILE A 118 1.33 -16.00 11.19
CA ILE A 118 2.13 -16.91 10.37
C ILE A 118 1.58 -16.94 8.93
N ASP A 119 0.26 -16.88 8.77
CA ASP A 119 -0.45 -16.93 7.48
C ASP A 119 -1.40 -15.74 7.32
N PHE A 120 -0.86 -14.53 7.48
CA PHE A 120 -1.64 -13.28 7.39
C PHE A 120 -1.26 -12.52 6.12
N ASN A 121 -2.12 -12.47 5.10
CA ASN A 121 -1.94 -11.71 3.86
C ASN A 121 -3.07 -10.67 3.71
N PRO A 122 -3.03 -9.55 4.46
CA PRO A 122 -4.14 -8.61 4.54
C PRO A 122 -4.40 -7.94 3.18
N HIS A 123 -5.59 -8.14 2.64
CA HIS A 123 -6.11 -7.42 1.46
C HIS A 123 -6.98 -6.24 1.93
N GLY A 124 -8.23 -6.17 1.47
CA GLY A 124 -9.24 -5.25 1.96
C GLY A 124 -9.54 -5.44 3.44
N TYR A 125 -9.83 -4.34 4.11
CA TYR A 125 -10.22 -4.35 5.51
C TYR A 125 -11.29 -3.30 5.82
N GLY A 126 -12.03 -3.52 6.91
CA GLY A 126 -12.92 -2.56 7.52
C GLY A 126 -12.40 -2.12 8.89
N LEU A 127 -12.52 -0.83 9.18
CA LEU A 127 -12.21 -0.25 10.49
C LEU A 127 -13.52 0.14 11.19
N LEU A 128 -13.74 -0.39 12.39
CA LEU A 128 -14.85 0.02 13.25
C LEU A 128 -14.51 1.28 14.06
N PRO A 129 -15.52 2.07 14.50
CA PRO A 129 -15.29 3.27 15.31
C PRO A 129 -14.54 3.03 16.62
N ASN A 130 -14.57 1.80 17.15
CA ASN A 130 -13.85 1.40 18.36
C ASN A 130 -12.37 1.03 18.10
N GLY A 131 -11.89 1.15 16.84
CA GLY A 131 -10.53 0.81 16.44
C GLY A 131 -10.32 -0.66 16.05
N SER A 132 -11.36 -1.50 16.09
CA SER A 132 -11.24 -2.90 15.63
C SER A 132 -11.12 -2.97 14.11
N LEU A 133 -10.23 -3.84 13.64
CA LEU A 133 -10.01 -4.12 12.22
C LEU A 133 -10.57 -5.50 11.86
N PHE A 134 -11.29 -5.57 10.74
CA PHE A 134 -11.71 -6.81 10.10
C PHE A 134 -10.99 -6.88 8.77
N VAL A 135 -10.16 -7.89 8.59
CA VAL A 135 -9.28 -8.01 7.43
C VAL A 135 -9.72 -9.22 6.63
N ALA A 136 -9.81 -9.05 5.31
CA ALA A 136 -9.97 -10.15 4.39
C ALA A 136 -8.59 -10.63 3.92
N ASP A 137 -8.43 -11.94 3.86
CA ASP A 137 -7.22 -12.59 3.37
C ASP A 137 -7.63 -13.58 2.28
N TYR A 138 -7.13 -13.36 1.05
CA TYR A 138 -7.59 -14.08 -0.13
C TYR A 138 -6.50 -14.84 -0.86
N ILE A 139 -5.23 -14.41 -0.78
CA ILE A 139 -4.17 -15.01 -1.58
C ILE A 139 -2.77 -14.69 -1.05
N LYS A 140 -1.86 -15.66 -1.23
CA LYS A 140 -0.42 -15.44 -1.05
C LYS A 140 0.18 -14.85 -2.33
N ALA A 141 0.60 -13.59 -2.27
CA ALA A 141 0.95 -12.76 -3.42
C ALA A 141 1.98 -13.42 -4.38
N ASN A 142 3.08 -13.97 -3.85
CA ASN A 142 4.12 -14.55 -4.71
C ASN A 142 3.69 -15.78 -5.52
N THR A 143 2.58 -16.42 -5.16
CA THR A 143 2.10 -17.62 -5.88
C THR A 143 1.38 -17.29 -7.18
N LEU A 144 0.94 -16.04 -7.37
CA LEU A 144 0.25 -15.57 -8.58
C LEU A 144 1.12 -15.60 -9.84
N PHE A 145 2.45 -15.65 -9.68
CA PHE A 145 3.37 -15.70 -10.82
C PHE A 145 3.67 -17.11 -11.30
N SER A 146 3.11 -18.13 -10.66
CA SER A 146 3.27 -19.50 -11.13
C SER A 146 2.65 -19.66 -12.53
N THR A 147 3.38 -20.31 -13.43
CA THR A 147 2.85 -20.74 -14.73
C THR A 147 1.94 -21.97 -14.62
N ASP A 148 1.94 -22.63 -13.45
CA ASP A 148 1.03 -23.71 -13.10
C ASP A 148 -0.05 -23.18 -12.12
N PRO A 149 -1.32 -23.08 -12.57
CA PRO A 149 -2.43 -22.60 -11.74
C PRO A 149 -2.64 -23.42 -10.45
N SER A 150 -2.20 -24.68 -10.40
CA SER A 150 -2.34 -25.51 -9.19
C SER A 150 -1.43 -25.06 -8.03
N GLN A 151 -0.42 -24.24 -8.31
CA GLN A 151 0.49 -23.69 -7.31
C GLN A 151 0.01 -22.34 -6.75
N ILE A 152 -1.08 -21.77 -7.28
CA ILE A 152 -1.66 -20.53 -6.76
C ILE A 152 -2.34 -20.84 -5.42
N VAL A 153 -1.88 -20.18 -4.36
CA VAL A 153 -2.38 -20.42 -2.99
C VAL A 153 -3.41 -19.35 -2.64
N PHE A 154 -4.67 -19.68 -2.88
CA PHE A 154 -5.80 -18.92 -2.34
C PHE A 154 -5.93 -19.18 -0.85
N ARG A 155 -6.10 -18.11 -0.08
CA ARG A 155 -6.37 -18.15 1.36
C ARG A 155 -7.89 -18.26 1.56
N ASN A 156 -8.29 -19.06 2.53
CA ASN A 156 -9.69 -19.28 2.86
C ASN A 156 -10.12 -18.39 4.03
N THR A 157 -11.36 -17.91 4.00
CA THR A 157 -11.97 -17.10 5.07
C THR A 157 -12.62 -17.96 6.17
N ALA A 158 -12.10 -19.17 6.41
CA ALA A 158 -12.71 -20.17 7.29
C ALA A 158 -12.59 -19.86 8.78
#